data_AF-A0A9E7EQU6-F1
#
_entry.id   AF-A0A9E7EQU6-F1
#
_cell.length_a   1.000
_cell.length_b   1.000
_cell.length_c   1.000
_cell.angle_alpha   90.00
_cell.angle_beta   90.00
_cell.angle_gamma   90.00
#
_symmetry.space_group_name_H-M   'P 1'
#
loop_
_entity.id
_entity.type
_entity.pdbx_description
1 polymer ?
#
loop_
_entity_poly.entity_id
_entity_poly.type
_entity_poly.pdbx_seq_one_letter_code
_entity_poly.pdbx_strand_id
1 'polypeptide(L)'
;MQGFTLEDATGLAIKGDVDVHSVYATSLPTSHSSFSPDRVLEMSENWRSPPLPESTVDLFIGIISASNHFAERMAVRKTWMQSSQIKSSNVVARFFVALNLRNEVNTMLKKEAEYFQDIVILPFMDRYELVVLKTIAICDYAVHNLTTPYIMKCDDDTFIRVDVVLKEIKRVSQEKPLYMGNLNLLHRPLRHGKWAVSFEEWPGYIYPPYANGPGYIISRDIAKFIDSQHANQRLR
;
A
#
# COMPACT_ATOMS: atom_id res chain seq x y z
N MET A 1 -16.34 -15.71 17.24
CA MET A 1 -14.90 -15.39 17.34
C MET A 1 -14.19 -16.67 17.76
N GLN A 2 -13.65 -17.42 16.80
CA GLN A 2 -12.68 -18.46 17.13
C GLN A 2 -11.34 -17.75 17.30
N GLY A 3 -10.76 -17.85 18.51
CA GLY A 3 -9.43 -17.31 18.78
C GLY A 3 -8.35 -18.11 18.07
N PHE A 4 -7.14 -17.54 18.01
CA PHE A 4 -5.95 -18.21 17.48
C PHE A 4 -5.75 -19.57 18.15
N THR A 5 -5.43 -20.59 17.36
CA THR A 5 -5.03 -21.90 17.87
C THR A 5 -3.59 -21.85 18.38
N LEU A 6 -3.21 -22.84 19.18
CA LEU A 6 -1.86 -22.95 19.73
C LEU A 6 -0.79 -23.07 18.63
N GLU A 7 -1.16 -23.74 17.55
CA GLU A 7 -0.34 -23.94 16.36
C GLU A 7 -0.09 -22.60 15.65
N ASP A 8 -1.12 -21.75 15.58
CA ASP A 8 -1.02 -20.40 15.00
C ASP A 8 -0.06 -19.48 15.77
N ALA A 9 0.00 -19.63 17.10
CA ALA A 9 0.80 -18.79 17.97
C ALA A 9 2.28 -19.21 18.07
N THR A 10 2.58 -20.49 17.84
CA THR A 10 3.90 -21.08 18.12
C THR A 10 4.64 -21.56 16.89
N GLY A 11 3.95 -21.83 15.77
CA GLY A 11 4.53 -22.50 14.61
C GLY A 11 5.01 -23.92 14.89
N LEU A 12 4.55 -24.52 16.00
CA LEU A 12 4.91 -25.86 16.45
C LEU A 12 3.69 -26.77 16.31
N ALA A 13 3.80 -27.84 15.52
CA ALA A 13 2.77 -28.86 15.40
C ALA A 13 3.20 -30.14 16.12
N ILE A 14 2.47 -30.53 17.17
CA ILE A 14 2.70 -31.78 17.92
C ILE A 14 1.62 -32.77 17.49
N LYS A 15 2.02 -33.98 17.07
CA LYS A 15 1.10 -35.07 16.71
C LYS A 15 1.36 -36.30 17.58
N GLY A 16 0.30 -36.94 18.05
CA GLY A 16 0.33 -38.12 18.92
C GLY A 16 -0.57 -37.95 20.15
N ASP A 17 -0.55 -38.93 21.07
CA ASP A 17 -1.24 -38.87 22.37
C ASP A 17 -0.46 -37.97 23.36
N VAL A 18 -0.33 -36.69 23.03
CA VAL A 18 0.34 -35.69 23.88
C VAL A 18 -0.63 -34.56 24.16
N ASP A 19 -0.92 -34.33 25.43
CA ASP A 19 -1.86 -33.30 25.87
C ASP A 19 -1.10 -32.04 26.29
N VAL A 20 -1.42 -30.89 25.70
CA VAL A 20 -0.70 -29.64 25.96
C VAL A 20 -1.32 -28.92 27.16
N HIS A 21 -0.57 -28.88 28.26
CA HIS A 21 -1.05 -28.28 29.51
C HIS A 21 -0.92 -26.74 29.56
N SER A 22 0.11 -26.14 28.94
CA SER A 22 0.31 -24.68 28.91
C SER A 22 1.33 -24.26 27.86
N VAL A 23 1.20 -23.03 27.34
CA VAL A 23 2.17 -22.40 26.43
C VAL A 23 2.50 -21.00 26.91
N TYR A 24 3.79 -20.65 26.83
CA TYR A 24 4.31 -19.35 27.21
C TYR A 24 5.09 -18.74 26.05
N ALA A 25 4.63 -17.61 25.52
CA ALA A 25 5.37 -16.83 24.54
C ALA A 25 6.39 -15.95 25.26
N THR A 26 7.68 -16.23 25.10
CA THR A 26 8.77 -15.49 25.75
C THR A 26 9.26 -14.30 24.93
N SER A 27 8.94 -14.26 23.64
CA SER A 27 9.28 -13.18 22.71
C SER A 27 8.34 -13.17 21.52
N LEU A 28 8.23 -12.02 20.84
CA LEU A 28 7.61 -11.96 19.52
C LEU A 28 8.44 -12.78 18.50
N PRO A 29 7.83 -13.37 17.47
CA PRO A 29 8.54 -14.08 16.42
C PRO A 29 9.64 -13.20 15.81
N THR A 30 10.88 -13.69 15.80
CA THR A 30 12.02 -13.00 15.17
C THR A 30 12.12 -13.27 13.67
N SER A 31 11.40 -14.28 13.17
CA SER A 31 11.28 -14.58 11.74
C SER A 31 10.14 -13.77 11.13
N HIS A 32 10.44 -13.08 10.03
CA HIS A 32 9.42 -12.36 9.26
C HIS A 32 8.39 -13.38 8.75
N SER A 33 7.11 -13.11 8.94
CA SER A 33 5.99 -14.02 8.60
C SER A 33 5.95 -14.42 7.13
N SER A 34 6.61 -13.66 6.25
CA SER A 34 6.85 -14.01 4.84
C SER A 34 7.68 -15.29 4.62
N PHE A 35 8.34 -15.83 5.65
CA PHE A 35 9.15 -17.05 5.60
C PHE A 35 8.54 -18.27 6.30
N SER A 36 7.30 -18.19 6.82
CA SER A 36 6.66 -19.36 7.46
C SER A 36 6.20 -20.41 6.42
N PRO A 37 6.54 -21.70 6.59
CA PRO A 37 6.16 -22.79 5.67
C PRO A 37 4.65 -23.04 5.62
N ASP A 38 3.95 -22.89 6.75
CA ASP A 38 2.51 -23.12 6.85
C ASP A 38 1.75 -21.84 6.52
N ARG A 39 1.68 -21.57 5.21
CA ARG A 39 0.74 -20.60 4.66
C ARG A 39 -0.67 -21.17 4.72
N VAL A 40 -1.28 -21.19 5.91
CA VAL A 40 -2.74 -21.09 5.97
C VAL A 40 -3.05 -19.66 5.54
N LEU A 41 -3.08 -19.45 4.22
CA LEU A 41 -3.64 -18.25 3.63
C LEU A 41 -5.06 -18.19 4.18
N GLU A 42 -5.32 -17.30 5.13
CA GLU A 42 -6.65 -17.06 5.64
C GLU A 42 -7.43 -16.31 4.54
N MET A 43 -7.76 -17.04 3.49
CA MET A 43 -8.56 -16.64 2.34
C MET A 43 -10.01 -16.63 2.79
N SER A 44 -10.31 -15.68 3.68
CA SER A 44 -11.66 -15.38 4.15
C SER A 44 -12.33 -14.39 3.23
N GLU A 45 -13.61 -14.60 2.95
CA GLU A 45 -14.43 -13.67 2.16
C GLU A 45 -14.51 -12.28 2.79
N ASN A 46 -14.36 -12.19 4.12
CA ASN A 46 -14.37 -10.93 4.87
C ASN A 46 -13.26 -9.97 4.45
N TRP A 47 -12.18 -10.48 3.87
CA TRP A 47 -11.02 -9.70 3.44
C TRP A 47 -11.03 -9.38 1.94
N ARG A 48 -12.01 -9.88 1.18
CA ARG A 48 -12.14 -9.53 -0.24
C ARG A 48 -12.56 -8.07 -0.38
N SER A 49 -12.02 -7.39 -1.38
CA SER A 49 -12.49 -6.06 -1.72
C SER A 49 -13.89 -6.11 -2.33
N PRO A 50 -14.76 -5.14 -2.00
CA PRO A 50 -15.97 -4.94 -2.78
C PRO A 50 -15.63 -4.59 -4.24
N PRO A 51 -16.56 -4.83 -5.18
CA PRO A 51 -16.48 -4.30 -6.53
C PRO A 51 -16.26 -2.79 -6.54
N LEU A 52 -15.68 -2.27 -7.62
CA LEU A 52 -15.55 -0.82 -7.77
C LEU A 52 -16.96 -0.18 -7.83
N PRO A 53 -17.21 0.89 -7.06
CA PRO A 53 -18.47 1.60 -7.11
C PRO A 53 -18.60 2.40 -8.41
N GLU A 54 -19.81 2.45 -8.97
CA GLU A 54 -20.15 3.30 -10.12
C GLU A 54 -20.37 4.76 -9.72
N SER A 55 -20.65 5.02 -8.44
CA SER A 55 -20.85 6.34 -7.86
C SER A 55 -19.54 7.02 -7.48
N THR A 56 -19.62 8.32 -7.17
CA THR A 56 -18.47 9.07 -6.65
C THR A 56 -18.06 8.55 -5.28
N VAL A 57 -16.76 8.41 -5.06
CA VAL A 57 -16.16 8.04 -3.77
C VAL A 57 -15.38 9.21 -3.19
N ASP A 58 -15.35 9.31 -1.86
CA ASP A 58 -14.73 10.44 -1.15
C ASP A 58 -13.20 10.43 -1.30
N LEU A 59 -12.59 9.23 -1.33
CA LEU A 59 -11.14 9.05 -1.39
C LEU A 59 -10.79 7.74 -2.07
N PHE A 60 -9.78 7.78 -2.93
CA PHE A 60 -9.05 6.59 -3.38
C PHE A 60 -7.70 6.49 -2.66
N ILE A 61 -7.32 5.29 -2.20
CA ILE A 61 -6.05 5.01 -1.53
C ILE A 61 -5.26 3.98 -2.35
N GLY A 62 -4.17 4.44 -2.96
CA GLY A 62 -3.16 3.58 -3.59
C GLY A 62 -2.08 3.18 -2.59
N ILE A 63 -1.95 1.88 -2.35
CA ILE A 63 -0.99 1.32 -1.40
C ILE A 63 0.16 0.70 -2.20
N ILE A 64 1.36 1.26 -2.08
CA ILE A 64 2.54 0.68 -2.69
C ILE A 64 2.95 -0.56 -1.90
N SER A 65 3.14 -1.69 -2.60
CA SER A 65 3.56 -2.94 -1.99
C SER A 65 4.52 -3.71 -2.93
N ALA A 66 5.16 -4.77 -2.42
CA ALA A 66 6.05 -5.62 -3.18
C ALA A 66 5.50 -7.05 -3.32
N SER A 67 5.88 -7.75 -4.37
CA SER A 67 5.36 -9.09 -4.70
C SER A 67 5.52 -10.13 -3.59
N ASN A 68 6.55 -10.02 -2.76
CA ASN A 68 6.81 -10.88 -1.59
C ASN A 68 6.20 -10.37 -0.27
N HIS A 69 5.52 -9.23 -0.26
CA HIS A 69 4.91 -8.62 0.94
C HIS A 69 3.48 -9.13 1.21
N PHE A 70 3.28 -10.44 1.13
CA PHE A 70 1.95 -11.02 1.38
C PHE A 70 1.44 -10.72 2.79
N ALA A 71 2.33 -10.83 3.79
CA ALA A 71 1.94 -10.68 5.19
C ALA A 71 1.57 -9.24 5.54
N GLU A 72 2.25 -8.26 4.96
CA GLU A 72 2.03 -6.83 5.10
C GLU A 72 0.68 -6.46 4.49
N ARG A 73 0.39 -6.94 3.27
CA ARG A 73 -0.94 -6.78 2.68
C ARG A 73 -2.04 -7.42 3.53
N MET A 74 -1.80 -8.60 4.08
CA MET A 74 -2.76 -9.23 5.00
C MET A 74 -2.94 -8.43 6.30
N ALA A 75 -1.88 -7.85 6.85
CA ALA A 75 -1.98 -6.99 8.02
C ALA A 75 -2.83 -5.75 7.72
N VAL A 76 -2.61 -5.11 6.57
CA VAL A 76 -3.42 -3.97 6.10
C VAL A 76 -4.88 -4.38 5.90
N ARG A 77 -5.14 -5.52 5.23
CA ARG A 77 -6.48 -6.09 5.05
C ARG A 77 -7.17 -6.31 6.39
N LYS A 78 -6.51 -6.97 7.35
CA LYS A 78 -7.09 -7.31 8.66
C LYS A 78 -7.27 -6.11 9.60
N THR A 79 -6.67 -4.97 9.29
CA THR A 79 -6.69 -3.78 10.15
C THR A 79 -7.49 -2.65 9.52
N TRP A 80 -6.84 -1.59 9.02
CA TRP A 80 -7.50 -0.35 8.66
C TRP A 80 -8.37 -0.45 7.39
N MET A 81 -8.15 -1.46 6.54
CA MET A 81 -9.09 -1.79 5.45
C MET A 81 -10.45 -2.32 5.94
N GLN A 82 -10.58 -2.60 7.24
CA GLN A 82 -11.85 -2.97 7.88
C GLN A 82 -12.65 -1.76 8.39
N SER A 83 -12.15 -0.55 8.15
CA SER A 83 -12.90 0.68 8.47
C SER A 83 -14.24 0.72 7.75
N SER A 84 -15.24 1.32 8.40
CA SER A 84 -16.61 1.39 7.86
C SER A 84 -16.68 2.12 6.52
N GLN A 85 -15.82 3.10 6.29
CA GLN A 85 -15.78 3.88 5.04
C GLN A 85 -15.30 3.05 3.85
N ILE A 86 -14.37 2.11 4.07
CA ILE A 86 -13.92 1.17 3.03
C ILE A 86 -14.99 0.09 2.81
N LYS A 87 -15.58 -0.42 3.89
CA LYS A 87 -16.64 -1.43 3.81
C LYS A 87 -17.94 -0.94 3.17
N SER A 88 -18.24 0.35 3.31
CA SER A 88 -19.38 1.00 2.65
C SER A 88 -19.07 1.51 1.24
N SER A 89 -17.89 1.21 0.70
CA SER A 89 -17.41 1.69 -0.62
C SER A 89 -17.35 3.21 -0.79
N ASN A 90 -17.38 3.99 0.30
CA ASN A 90 -17.14 5.44 0.24
C ASN A 90 -15.65 5.76 0.03
N VAL A 91 -14.78 4.82 0.40
CA VAL A 91 -13.34 4.86 0.17
C VAL A 91 -12.91 3.57 -0.51
N VAL A 92 -12.10 3.69 -1.55
CA VAL A 92 -11.57 2.54 -2.28
C VAL A 92 -10.08 2.44 -2.03
N ALA A 93 -9.59 1.26 -1.61
CA ALA A 93 -8.18 0.99 -1.39
C ALA A 93 -7.69 -0.13 -2.32
N ARG A 94 -6.53 0.05 -2.94
CA ARG A 94 -5.91 -0.93 -3.85
C ARG A 94 -4.40 -1.00 -3.63
N PHE A 95 -3.85 -2.22 -3.65
CA PHE A 95 -2.40 -2.44 -3.66
C PHE A 95 -1.86 -2.34 -5.08
N PHE A 96 -0.73 -1.68 -5.25
CA PHE A 96 -0.01 -1.55 -6.51
C PHE A 96 1.30 -2.32 -6.42
N VAL A 97 1.38 -3.43 -7.13
CA VAL A 97 2.46 -4.42 -6.99
C VAL A 97 3.11 -4.70 -8.34
N ALA A 98 4.43 -4.51 -8.43
CA ALA A 98 5.21 -4.84 -9.62
C ALA A 98 5.69 -6.31 -9.59
N LEU A 99 6.09 -6.83 -10.74
CA LEU A 99 6.50 -8.23 -10.90
C LEU A 99 7.86 -8.51 -10.26
N ASN A 100 8.02 -9.73 -9.75
CA ASN A 100 9.29 -10.27 -9.22
C ASN A 100 10.10 -10.95 -10.31
N LEU A 101 11.43 -11.02 -10.15
CA LEU A 101 12.32 -11.84 -11.00
C LEU A 101 11.98 -13.34 -10.91
N ARG A 102 11.45 -13.78 -9.77
CA ARG A 102 11.05 -15.17 -9.53
C ARG A 102 9.60 -15.40 -9.97
N ASN A 103 9.41 -16.29 -10.93
CA ASN A 103 8.09 -16.62 -11.49
C ASN A 103 7.16 -17.28 -10.47
N GLU A 104 7.70 -17.99 -9.48
CA GLU A 104 6.91 -18.61 -8.41
C GLU A 104 6.25 -17.52 -7.55
N VAL A 105 6.96 -16.44 -7.26
CA VAL A 105 6.42 -15.29 -6.51
C VAL A 105 5.30 -14.62 -7.30
N ASN A 106 5.49 -14.43 -8.62
CA ASN A 106 4.46 -13.86 -9.49
C ASN A 106 3.21 -14.76 -9.59
N THR A 107 3.39 -16.07 -9.64
CA THR A 107 2.28 -17.03 -9.63
C THR A 107 1.45 -16.90 -8.36
N MET A 108 2.10 -16.78 -7.20
CA MET A 108 1.41 -16.58 -5.92
C MET A 108 0.71 -15.22 -5.84
N LEU A 109 1.36 -14.15 -6.35
CA LEU A 109 0.76 -12.82 -6.42
C LEU A 109 -0.51 -12.82 -7.28
N LYS A 110 -0.51 -13.51 -8.43
CA LYS A 110 -1.69 -13.61 -9.30
C LYS A 110 -2.85 -14.32 -8.62
N LYS A 111 -2.58 -15.43 -7.91
CA LYS A 111 -3.61 -16.14 -7.12
C LYS A 111 -4.20 -15.26 -6.02
N GLU A 112 -3.34 -14.50 -5.34
CA GLU A 112 -3.78 -13.54 -4.33
C GLU A 112 -4.66 -12.43 -4.94
N ALA A 113 -4.22 -11.83 -6.05
CA ALA A 113 -4.95 -10.79 -6.76
C ALA A 113 -6.32 -11.28 -7.23
N GLU A 114 -6.38 -12.49 -7.79
CA GLU A 114 -7.61 -13.16 -8.21
C GLU A 114 -8.57 -13.40 -7.04
N TYR A 115 -8.06 -13.75 -5.86
CA TYR A 115 -8.92 -14.01 -4.72
C TYR A 115 -9.44 -12.72 -4.06
N PHE A 116 -8.53 -11.82 -3.65
CA PHE A 116 -8.87 -10.64 -2.85
C PHE A 116 -9.40 -9.46 -3.69
N GLN A 117 -9.15 -9.45 -5.00
CA GLN A 117 -9.65 -8.42 -5.93
C GLN A 117 -9.25 -6.99 -5.56
N ASP A 118 -8.12 -6.85 -4.85
CA ASP A 118 -7.62 -5.57 -4.35
C ASP A 118 -6.20 -5.23 -4.82
N ILE A 119 -5.64 -6.03 -5.74
CA ILE A 119 -4.28 -5.85 -6.27
C ILE A 119 -4.34 -5.43 -7.74
N VAL A 120 -3.67 -4.32 -8.04
CA VAL A 120 -3.29 -3.89 -9.39
C VAL A 120 -1.86 -4.35 -9.65
N ILE A 121 -1.70 -5.35 -10.53
CA ILE A 121 -0.39 -5.85 -10.92
C ILE A 121 0.18 -4.99 -12.04
N LEU A 122 1.38 -4.45 -11.84
CA LEU A 122 2.05 -3.56 -12.78
C LEU A 122 3.02 -4.34 -13.68
N PRO A 123 3.05 -4.08 -15.00
CA PRO A 123 3.78 -4.90 -15.97
C PRO A 123 5.26 -4.54 -16.06
N PHE A 124 5.92 -4.31 -14.93
CA PHE A 124 7.36 -4.06 -14.85
C PHE A 124 8.00 -4.77 -13.65
N MET A 125 9.32 -4.90 -13.69
CA MET A 125 10.10 -5.57 -12.66
C MET A 125 10.29 -4.67 -11.46
N ASP A 126 9.98 -5.17 -10.26
CA ASP A 126 10.07 -4.37 -9.04
C ASP A 126 11.52 -4.01 -8.73
N ARG A 127 11.76 -2.71 -8.60
CA ARG A 127 13.04 -2.09 -8.27
C ARG A 127 12.74 -0.83 -7.48
N TYR A 128 13.60 -0.52 -6.50
CA TYR A 128 13.38 0.61 -5.61
C TYR A 128 13.30 1.94 -6.38
N GLU A 129 14.10 2.09 -7.43
CA GLU A 129 14.17 3.26 -8.29
C GLU A 129 12.86 3.46 -9.09
N LEU A 130 12.06 2.40 -9.24
CA LEU A 130 10.80 2.40 -9.99
C LEU A 130 9.56 2.62 -9.11
N VAL A 131 9.73 2.93 -7.82
CA VAL A 131 8.62 3.32 -6.93
C VAL A 131 7.84 4.53 -7.49
N VAL A 132 8.51 5.43 -8.22
CA VAL A 132 7.87 6.54 -8.92
C VAL A 132 6.83 6.04 -9.93
N LEU A 133 7.13 4.96 -10.67
CA LEU A 133 6.18 4.39 -11.64
C LEU A 133 4.94 3.80 -10.95
N LYS A 134 5.08 3.25 -9.74
CA LYS A 134 3.92 2.81 -8.94
C LYS A 134 3.04 4.00 -8.55
N THR A 135 3.65 5.13 -8.21
CA THR A 135 2.92 6.38 -7.88
C THR A 135 2.17 6.94 -9.08
N ILE A 136 2.79 6.90 -10.27
CA ILE A 136 2.13 7.29 -11.52
C ILE A 136 0.96 6.35 -11.81
N ALA A 137 1.14 5.04 -11.66
CA ALA A 137 0.07 4.05 -11.84
C ALA A 137 -1.11 4.26 -10.87
N ILE A 138 -0.86 4.70 -9.63
CA ILE A 138 -1.92 5.09 -8.69
C ILE A 138 -2.74 6.26 -9.25
N CYS A 139 -2.07 7.27 -9.81
CA CYS A 139 -2.75 8.43 -10.41
C CYS A 139 -3.57 8.03 -11.64
N ASP A 140 -2.95 7.30 -12.58
CA ASP A 140 -3.60 6.77 -13.80
C ASP A 140 -4.85 5.95 -13.44
N TYR A 141 -4.70 4.98 -12.52
CA TYR A 141 -5.81 4.13 -12.10
C TYR A 141 -6.97 4.94 -11.52
N ALA A 142 -6.68 5.92 -10.64
CA ALA A 142 -7.69 6.76 -10.01
C ALA A 142 -8.41 7.68 -11.01
N VAL A 143 -7.68 8.17 -12.02
CA VAL A 143 -8.21 9.06 -13.06
C VAL A 143 -9.15 8.30 -14.00
N HIS A 144 -8.78 7.07 -14.37
CA HIS A 144 -9.49 6.30 -15.40
C HIS A 144 -10.57 5.34 -14.86
N ASN A 145 -10.46 4.86 -13.61
CA ASN A 145 -11.36 3.82 -13.09
C ASN A 145 -12.33 4.31 -12.01
N LEU A 146 -12.14 5.52 -11.49
CA LEU A 146 -12.91 6.04 -10.36
C LEU A 146 -13.29 7.49 -10.56
N THR A 147 -14.43 7.90 -10.00
CA THR A 147 -14.78 9.30 -9.79
C THR A 147 -14.50 9.64 -8.33
N THR A 148 -13.39 10.32 -8.06
CA THR A 148 -12.97 10.71 -6.71
C THR A 148 -12.27 12.06 -6.70
N PRO A 149 -12.55 12.95 -5.74
CA PRO A 149 -11.89 14.25 -5.64
C PRO A 149 -10.47 14.16 -5.09
N TYR A 150 -10.14 13.10 -4.34
CA TYR A 150 -8.86 12.96 -3.64
C TYR A 150 -8.24 11.58 -3.84
N ILE A 151 -6.92 11.57 -3.96
CA ILE A 151 -6.09 10.38 -4.11
C ILE A 151 -5.05 10.41 -3.00
N MET A 152 -5.00 9.36 -2.20
CA MET A 152 -3.96 9.13 -1.21
C MET A 152 -2.99 8.07 -1.73
N LYS A 153 -1.69 8.33 -1.57
CA LYS A 153 -0.64 7.31 -1.66
C LYS A 153 -0.19 6.95 -0.25
N CYS A 154 0.03 5.67 0.02
CA CYS A 154 0.74 5.20 1.20
C CYS A 154 1.58 3.95 0.90
N ASP A 155 2.35 3.50 1.88
CA ASP A 155 3.12 2.25 1.83
C ASP A 155 2.38 1.13 2.59
N ASP A 156 2.74 -0.13 2.36
CA ASP A 156 2.12 -1.30 3.00
C ASP A 156 2.56 -1.52 4.46
N ASP A 157 3.54 -0.76 4.93
CA ASP A 157 4.00 -0.68 6.32
C ASP A 157 3.37 0.49 7.10
N THR A 158 2.36 1.16 6.53
CA THR A 158 1.70 2.33 7.13
C THR A 158 0.28 2.02 7.63
N PHE A 159 -0.07 2.55 8.80
CA PHE A 159 -1.43 2.47 9.35
C PHE A 159 -2.21 3.76 9.12
N ILE A 160 -3.40 3.65 8.51
CA ILE A 160 -4.23 4.80 8.14
C ILE A 160 -5.47 4.90 9.03
N ARG A 161 -5.66 6.05 9.69
CA ARG A 161 -6.94 6.41 10.32
C ARG A 161 -7.85 7.07 9.29
N VAL A 162 -8.60 6.26 8.54
CA VAL A 162 -9.40 6.69 7.38
C VAL A 162 -10.40 7.80 7.74
N ASP A 163 -11.07 7.67 8.88
CA ASP A 163 -12.03 8.65 9.41
C ASP A 163 -11.39 10.03 9.64
N VAL A 164 -10.17 10.05 10.18
CA VAL A 164 -9.41 11.27 10.45
C VAL A 164 -8.91 11.89 9.17
N VAL A 165 -8.38 11.10 8.25
CA VAL A 165 -7.95 11.59 6.93
C VAL A 165 -9.09 12.33 6.23
N LEU A 166 -10.28 11.72 6.16
CA LEU A 166 -11.45 12.34 5.56
C LEU A 166 -11.86 13.63 6.28
N LYS A 167 -11.75 13.66 7.62
CA LYS A 167 -12.03 14.87 8.41
C LYS A 167 -11.05 16.00 8.11
N GLU A 168 -9.76 15.72 7.98
CA GLU A 168 -8.75 16.73 7.67
C GLU A 168 -8.89 17.26 6.24
N ILE A 169 -9.19 16.39 5.26
CA ILE A 169 -9.48 16.81 3.88
C ILE A 169 -10.63 17.82 3.86
N LYS A 170 -11.72 17.55 4.59
CA LYS A 170 -12.92 18.42 4.65
C LYS A 170 -12.66 19.80 5.27
N ARG A 171 -11.55 19.99 5.98
CA ARG A 171 -11.17 21.29 6.56
C ARG A 171 -10.48 22.22 5.58
N VAL A 172 -9.99 21.70 4.45
CA VAL A 172 -9.29 22.49 3.46
C VAL A 172 -10.29 22.98 2.40
N SER A 173 -10.12 24.23 1.95
CA SER A 173 -10.94 24.78 0.86
C SER A 173 -10.81 23.92 -0.40
N GLN A 174 -11.94 23.60 -1.01
CA GLN A 174 -12.01 22.83 -2.25
C GLN A 174 -11.74 23.68 -3.50
N GLU A 175 -11.55 24.99 -3.34
CA GLU A 175 -11.32 25.92 -4.46
C GLU A 175 -9.90 25.84 -5.04
N LYS A 176 -8.97 25.18 -4.33
CA LYS A 176 -7.56 25.09 -4.72
C LYS A 176 -7.10 23.63 -4.82
N PRO A 177 -6.12 23.34 -5.70
CA PRO A 177 -5.46 22.05 -5.71
C PRO A 177 -4.89 21.72 -4.33
N LEU A 178 -5.05 20.47 -3.88
CA LEU A 178 -4.60 19.99 -2.60
C LEU A 178 -3.35 19.13 -2.77
N TYR A 179 -2.27 19.49 -2.09
CA TYR A 179 -1.15 18.58 -1.82
C TYR A 179 -0.87 18.58 -0.32
N MET A 180 -1.24 17.50 0.37
CA MET A 180 -1.23 17.40 1.83
C MET A 180 -0.43 16.20 2.28
N GLY A 181 0.45 16.40 3.26
CA GLY A 181 1.23 15.35 3.89
C GLY A 181 2.26 15.94 4.85
N ASN A 182 3.18 15.11 5.33
CA ASN A 182 4.32 15.60 6.10
C ASN A 182 5.38 16.17 5.14
N LEU A 183 5.34 17.49 4.91
CA LEU A 183 6.16 18.18 3.92
C LEU A 183 7.58 18.47 4.41
N ASN A 184 8.57 18.11 3.60
CA ASN A 184 9.93 18.60 3.71
C ASN A 184 10.11 19.81 2.79
N LEU A 185 10.53 20.95 3.34
CA LEU A 185 10.63 22.20 2.57
C LEU A 185 12.07 22.55 2.15
N LEU A 186 13.08 22.05 2.87
CA LEU A 186 14.49 22.44 2.69
C LEU A 186 15.43 21.23 2.76
N HIS A 187 14.95 20.05 2.37
CA HIS A 187 15.74 18.83 2.46
C HIS A 187 16.90 18.88 1.45
N ARG A 188 18.10 18.54 1.94
CA ARG A 188 19.31 18.45 1.12
C ARG A 188 19.55 17.00 0.71
N PRO A 189 19.81 16.73 -0.58
CA PRO A 189 20.19 15.41 -1.04
C PRO A 189 21.36 14.85 -0.22
N LEU A 190 21.20 13.63 0.28
CA LEU A 190 22.35 12.90 0.82
C LEU A 190 23.28 12.60 -0.35
N ARG A 191 24.57 12.86 -0.19
CA ARG A 191 25.59 12.58 -1.23
C ARG A 191 26.32 11.26 -0.97
N HIS A 192 26.09 10.64 0.18
CA HIS A 192 26.68 9.38 0.60
C HIS A 192 25.66 8.54 1.40
N GLY A 193 25.90 7.23 1.47
CA GLY A 193 25.04 6.28 2.17
C GLY A 193 23.96 5.64 1.29
N LYS A 194 23.05 4.89 1.91
CA LYS A 194 22.01 4.10 1.23
C LYS A 194 21.13 4.92 0.28
N TRP A 195 20.89 6.18 0.64
CA TRP A 195 20.00 7.09 -0.07
C TRP A 195 20.76 8.21 -0.77
N ALA A 196 22.02 7.94 -1.15
CA ALA A 196 22.84 8.91 -1.85
C ALA A 196 22.26 9.23 -3.24
N VAL A 197 22.21 10.50 -3.58
CA VAL A 197 21.90 10.98 -4.93
C VAL A 197 23.10 11.76 -5.43
N SER A 198 23.62 11.36 -6.58
CA SER A 198 24.77 11.98 -7.21
C SER A 198 24.45 13.39 -7.73
N PHE A 199 25.49 14.18 -8.03
CA PHE A 199 25.30 15.48 -8.69
C PHE A 199 24.84 15.33 -10.15
N GLU A 200 25.11 14.18 -10.77
CA GLU A 200 24.63 13.84 -12.11
C GLU A 200 23.11 13.61 -12.10
N GLU A 201 22.59 12.88 -11.11
CA GLU A 201 21.15 12.68 -10.92
C GLU A 201 20.43 13.95 -10.43
N TRP A 202 21.04 14.70 -9.51
CA TRP A 202 20.47 15.95 -9.00
C TRP A 202 21.56 16.99 -8.68
N PRO A 203 21.73 18.01 -9.54
CA PRO A 203 22.77 19.02 -9.36
C PRO A 203 22.45 20.04 -8.25
N GLY A 204 21.17 20.19 -7.89
CA GLY A 204 20.72 21.14 -6.88
C GLY A 204 21.16 20.77 -5.46
N TYR A 205 21.36 21.78 -4.59
CA TYR A 205 21.73 21.54 -3.19
C TYR A 205 20.52 21.29 -2.26
N ILE A 206 19.31 21.62 -2.73
CA ILE A 206 18.07 21.51 -1.99
C ILE A 206 17.01 20.93 -2.94
N TYR A 207 16.20 20.00 -2.46
CA TYR A 207 15.05 19.48 -3.20
C TYR A 207 13.89 20.48 -3.20
N PRO A 208 13.02 20.47 -4.24
CA PRO A 208 11.74 21.15 -4.13
C PRO A 208 10.94 20.59 -2.94
N PRO A 209 10.00 21.38 -2.37
CA PRO A 209 9.10 20.88 -1.33
C PRO A 209 8.40 19.58 -1.72
N TYR A 210 8.44 18.57 -0.85
CA TYR A 210 7.82 17.28 -1.11
C TYR A 210 7.33 16.60 0.17
N ALA A 211 6.27 15.81 0.06
CA ALA A 211 5.73 15.03 1.16
C ALA A 211 6.54 13.75 1.41
N ASN A 212 6.72 13.38 2.68
CA ASN A 212 7.40 12.15 3.08
C ASN A 212 6.69 10.89 2.56
N GLY A 213 7.49 9.83 2.41
CA GLY A 213 7.11 8.53 1.84
C GLY A 213 5.87 7.86 2.46
N PRO A 214 5.71 7.78 3.80
CA PRO A 214 4.67 6.96 4.42
C PRO A 214 3.24 7.28 3.97
N GLY A 215 2.96 8.54 3.61
CA GLY A 215 1.74 8.85 2.88
C GLY A 215 1.46 10.33 2.70
N TYR A 216 0.73 10.62 1.62
CA TYR A 216 0.27 11.95 1.26
C TYR A 216 -0.98 11.88 0.39
N ILE A 217 -1.69 12.99 0.31
CA ILE A 217 -2.95 13.16 -0.42
C ILE A 217 -2.75 14.23 -1.48
N ILE A 218 -3.22 13.95 -2.69
CA ILE A 218 -3.34 14.91 -3.79
C ILE A 218 -4.79 15.02 -4.24
N SER A 219 -5.19 16.19 -4.74
CA SER A 219 -6.48 16.36 -5.41
C SER A 219 -6.47 15.77 -6.83
N ARG A 220 -7.65 15.46 -7.36
CA ARG A 220 -7.84 14.82 -8.67
C ARG A 220 -7.23 15.60 -9.83
N ASP A 221 -7.27 16.92 -9.79
CA ASP A 221 -6.66 17.79 -10.80
C ASP A 221 -5.13 17.64 -10.86
N ILE A 222 -4.46 17.50 -9.70
CA ILE A 222 -3.03 17.17 -9.64
C ILE A 222 -2.77 15.78 -10.21
N ALA A 223 -3.59 14.79 -9.86
CA ALA A 223 -3.45 13.43 -10.40
C ALA A 223 -3.62 13.40 -11.93
N LYS A 224 -4.61 14.12 -12.47
CA LYS A 224 -4.81 14.30 -13.93
C LYS A 224 -3.62 15.00 -14.58
N PHE A 225 -3.06 16.01 -13.92
CA PHE A 225 -1.87 16.69 -14.42
C PHE A 225 -0.70 15.70 -14.54
N ILE A 226 -0.39 14.94 -13.48
CA ILE A 226 0.67 13.92 -13.47
C ILE A 226 0.46 12.90 -14.59
N ASP A 227 -0.74 12.34 -14.69
CA ASP A 227 -1.11 11.37 -15.71
C ASP A 227 -0.91 11.93 -17.13
N SER A 228 -1.41 13.13 -17.39
CA SER A 228 -1.25 13.79 -18.69
C SER A 228 0.21 14.09 -19.03
N GLN A 229 1.03 14.49 -18.06
CA GLN A 229 2.45 14.76 -18.30
C GLN A 229 3.23 13.46 -18.52
N HIS A 230 2.85 12.36 -17.84
CA HIS A 230 3.44 11.05 -18.08
C HIS A 230 3.17 10.55 -19.49
N ALA A 231 1.91 10.60 -19.93
CA ALA A 231 1.50 10.19 -21.27
C ALA A 231 2.24 10.97 -22.37
N ASN A 232 2.56 12.24 -22.11
CA ASN A 232 3.32 13.09 -23.02
C ASN A 232 4.86 13.00 -22.86
N GLN A 233 5.37 12.11 -22.00
CA GLN A 233 6.81 11.98 -21.67
C GLN A 233 7.44 13.31 -21.20
N ARG A 234 6.67 14.14 -20.49
CA ARG A 234 7.06 15.48 -20.02
C ARG A 234 7.26 15.58 -18.51
N LEU A 235 7.00 14.51 -17.77
CA LEU A 235 7.43 14.44 -16.36
C LEU A 235 8.96 14.50 -16.31
N ARG A 236 9.46 15.53 -15.62
CA ARG A 236 10.88 15.72 -15.34
C ARG A 236 11.19 15.34 -13.91
#